data_AF-A0A7I5EE63-F1
#
_entry.id   AF-A0A7I5EE63-F1
#
_cell.length_a   1.000
_cell.length_b   1.000
_cell.length_c   1.000
_cell.angle_alpha   90.00
_cell.angle_beta   90.00
_cell.angle_gamma   90.00
#
_symmetry.space_group_name_H-M   'P 1'
#
loop_
_entity.id
_entity.type
_entity.pdbx_description
1 polymer ?
#
loop_
_entity_poly.entity_id
_entity_poly.type
_entity_poly.pdbx_seq_one_letter_code
_entity_poly.pdbx_strand_id
1 'polypeptide(L)'
;MQTCEDLEKWDKHCSSKAQINTLSTGDENSTEEELWDHYWTLENEGTQEVSRLLQDEKANTDRQVWDKFNETIERRGDGCHVRLSWKENGLLLPDNKAIALRRLVNTLTRLERTAAELRAAPDV
;
A
#
# COMPACT_ATOMS: atom_id res chain seq x y z
N MET A 1 2.83 -0.39 28.77
CA MET A 1 3.20 0.91 28.16
C MET A 1 4.16 0.54 27.04
N GLN A 2 3.65 0.26 25.84
CA GLN A 2 4.42 -0.39 24.76
C GLN A 2 4.04 0.29 23.44
N THR A 3 4.43 1.56 23.26
CA THR A 3 4.15 2.31 22.03
C THR A 3 5.33 3.16 21.54
N CYS A 4 6.51 3.04 22.15
CA CYS A 4 7.71 3.72 21.66
C CYS A 4 8.63 2.79 20.85
N GLU A 5 8.64 1.49 21.13
CA GLU A 5 9.52 0.52 20.45
C GLU A 5 9.11 0.24 19.00
N ASP A 6 7.81 0.38 18.68
CA ASP A 6 7.32 0.11 17.33
C ASP A 6 7.71 1.19 16.33
N LEU A 7 7.87 2.46 16.75
CA LEU A 7 8.29 3.54 15.85
C LEU A 7 9.77 3.42 15.44
N GLU A 8 10.64 3.05 16.37
CA GLU A 8 12.07 2.84 16.09
C GLU A 8 12.30 1.63 15.16
N LYS A 9 11.44 0.60 15.26
CA LYS A 9 11.51 -0.59 14.42
C LYS A 9 11.32 -0.28 12.93
N TRP A 10 10.46 0.70 12.60
CA TRP A 10 10.23 1.13 11.22
C TRP A 10 11.36 2.00 10.69
N ASP A 11 11.92 2.88 11.52
CA ASP A 11 13.04 3.75 11.12
C ASP A 11 14.32 2.94 10.83
N LYS A 12 14.55 1.88 11.62
CA LYS A 12 15.67 0.94 11.41
C LYS A 12 15.54 0.13 10.13
N HIS A 13 14.31 -0.14 9.65
CA HIS A 13 14.10 -0.90 8.42
C HIS A 13 14.27 -0.04 7.16
N CYS A 14 13.97 1.26 7.25
CA CYS A 14 14.17 2.23 6.15
C CYS A 14 15.60 2.77 6.06
N SER A 15 16.46 2.46 7.04
CA SER A 15 17.88 2.80 7.03
C SER A 15 18.74 1.70 6.40
N SER A 16 18.25 1.01 5.37
CA SER A 16 19.16 0.35 4.44
C SER A 16 19.90 1.46 3.70
N LYS A 17 21.05 1.87 4.25
CA LYS A 17 21.97 2.81 3.63
C LYS A 17 22.13 2.40 2.17
N ALA A 18 21.57 3.17 1.26
CA ALA A 18 21.83 3.02 -0.16
C ALA A 18 23.34 3.19 -0.32
N GLN A 19 24.07 2.08 -0.49
CA GLN A 19 25.43 2.13 -0.98
C GLN A 19 25.32 2.61 -2.42
N ILE A 20 25.54 3.92 -2.60
CA ILE A 20 25.70 4.51 -3.91
C ILE A 20 27.05 3.99 -4.41
N ASN A 21 27.02 2.90 -5.18
CA ASN A 21 28.19 2.41 -5.88
C ASN A 21 28.48 3.38 -7.02
N THR A 22 29.28 4.41 -6.75
CA THR A 22 29.84 5.26 -7.79
C THR A 22 30.83 4.42 -8.60
N LEU A 23 30.36 3.84 -9.70
CA LEU A 23 31.20 3.22 -10.72
C LEU A 23 31.88 4.34 -11.50
N SER A 24 33.13 4.66 -11.13
CA SER A 24 34.01 5.44 -11.99
C SER A 24 34.55 4.53 -13.09
N THR A 25 33.71 4.14 -14.04
CA THR A 25 34.17 3.48 -15.26
C THR A 25 34.72 4.58 -16.17
N GLY A 26 35.97 4.96 -15.90
CA GLY A 26 36.73 5.81 -16.79
C GLY A 26 37.11 5.02 -18.02
N ASP A 27 36.35 5.17 -19.09
CA ASP A 27 36.91 5.16 -20.44
C ASP A 27 36.81 6.61 -20.93
N GLU A 28 37.96 7.29 -21.04
CA GLU A 28 38.07 8.71 -21.40
C GLU A 28 37.63 9.01 -22.85
N ASN A 29 37.08 8.01 -23.54
CA ASN A 29 36.77 8.04 -24.97
C ASN A 29 35.29 7.77 -25.28
N SER A 30 34.46 7.53 -24.26
CA SER A 30 33.01 7.37 -24.41
C SER A 30 32.34 8.73 -24.37
N THR A 31 31.43 8.99 -25.31
CA THR A 31 30.63 10.21 -25.26
C THR A 31 29.64 10.15 -24.09
N GLU A 32 29.28 11.31 -23.55
CA GLU A 32 28.31 11.39 -22.45
C GLU A 32 26.98 10.71 -22.82
N GLU A 33 26.56 10.80 -24.08
CA GLU A 33 25.37 10.14 -24.62
C GLU A 33 25.47 8.61 -24.53
N GLU A 34 26.61 8.02 -24.89
CA GLU A 34 26.83 6.56 -24.80
C GLU A 34 26.83 6.06 -23.35
N LEU A 35 27.36 6.87 -22.43
CA LEU A 35 27.33 6.58 -21.00
C LEU A 35 25.89 6.60 -20.47
N TRP A 36 25.10 7.61 -20.82
CA TRP A 36 23.70 7.71 -20.42
C TRP A 36 22.85 6.58 -21.01
N ASP A 37 23.07 6.21 -22.27
CA ASP A 37 22.39 5.09 -22.91
C ASP A 37 22.73 3.76 -22.21
N HIS A 38 23.99 3.55 -21.82
CA HIS A 38 24.42 2.37 -21.07
C HIS A 38 23.82 2.31 -19.67
N TYR A 39 23.70 3.45 -18.97
CA TYR A 39 23.00 3.49 -17.68
C TYR A 39 21.52 3.15 -17.82
N TRP A 40 20.89 3.67 -18.87
CA TRP A 40 19.47 3.42 -19.15
C TRP A 40 19.19 1.96 -19.53
N THR A 41 20.08 1.30 -20.26
CA THR A 41 19.93 -0.13 -20.58
C THR A 41 20.13 -0.99 -19.34
N LEU A 42 21.15 -0.72 -18.52
CA LEU A 42 21.45 -1.50 -17.31
C LEU A 42 20.33 -1.42 -16.26
N GLU A 43 19.71 -0.26 -16.06
CA GLU A 43 18.56 -0.10 -15.14
C GLU A 43 17.31 -0.81 -15.65
N ASN A 44 17.17 -0.97 -16.98
CA ASN A 44 16.03 -1.63 -17.59
C ASN A 44 16.18 -3.16 -17.71
N GLU A 45 17.40 -3.70 -17.71
CA GLU A 45 17.68 -5.14 -17.89
C GLU A 45 17.06 -6.04 -16.81
N GLY A 46 16.87 -5.54 -15.59
CA GLY A 46 16.13 -6.27 -14.52
C GLY A 46 14.64 -5.92 -14.42
N THR A 47 14.24 -4.79 -14.99
CA THR A 47 12.91 -4.18 -14.77
C THR A 47 11.92 -4.55 -15.87
N GLN A 48 12.40 -4.95 -17.06
CA GLN A 48 11.55 -5.35 -18.18
C GLN A 48 10.78 -6.64 -17.95
N GLU A 49 11.38 -7.68 -17.35
CA GLU A 49 10.69 -8.95 -17.12
C GLU A 49 9.56 -8.81 -16.08
N VAL A 50 9.79 -8.06 -15.01
CA VAL A 50 8.78 -7.74 -13.98
C VAL A 50 7.67 -6.86 -14.57
N SER A 51 8.03 -5.87 -15.40
CA SER A 51 7.05 -5.00 -16.04
C SER A 51 6.15 -5.74 -17.02
N ARG A 52 6.68 -6.70 -17.78
CA ARG A 52 5.88 -7.55 -18.69
C ARG A 52 4.93 -8.45 -17.93
N LEU A 53 5.39 -9.11 -16.86
CA LEU A 53 4.53 -9.95 -16.01
C LEU A 53 3.38 -9.14 -15.39
N LEU A 54 3.65 -7.93 -14.88
CA LEU A 54 2.61 -7.04 -14.35
C LEU A 54 1.61 -6.59 -15.43
N GLN A 55 2.08 -6.34 -16.66
CA GLN A 55 1.21 -6.00 -17.79
C GLN A 55 0.31 -7.18 -18.19
N ASP A 56 0.86 -8.39 -18.21
CA ASP A 56 0.12 -9.61 -18.55
C ASP A 56 -0.92 -9.96 -17.48
N GLU A 57 -0.58 -9.83 -16.20
CA GLU A 57 -1.53 -10.01 -15.08
C GLU A 57 -2.67 -8.98 -15.12
N LYS A 58 -2.33 -7.73 -15.45
CA LYS A 58 -3.33 -6.67 -15.62
C LYS A 58 -4.24 -6.95 -16.82
N ALA A 59 -3.69 -7.33 -17.96
CA ALA A 59 -4.45 -7.66 -19.15
C ALA A 59 -5.39 -8.86 -18.91
N ASN A 60 -4.94 -9.87 -18.17
CA ASN A 60 -5.75 -11.00 -17.76
C ASN A 60 -6.91 -10.57 -16.83
N THR A 61 -6.62 -9.70 -15.87
CA THR A 61 -7.64 -9.15 -14.95
C THR A 61 -8.68 -8.32 -15.71
N ASP A 62 -8.23 -7.43 -16.61
CA ASP A 62 -9.09 -6.58 -17.41
C ASP A 62 -10.00 -7.41 -18.32
N ARG A 63 -9.48 -8.49 -18.91
CA ARG A 63 -10.27 -9.44 -19.71
C ARG A 63 -11.34 -10.14 -18.87
N GLN A 64 -10.99 -10.63 -17.69
CA GLN A 64 -11.96 -11.28 -16.79
C GLN A 64 -13.06 -10.32 -16.32
N VAL A 65 -12.72 -9.06 -16.04
CA VAL A 65 -13.69 -8.02 -15.69
C VAL A 65 -14.61 -7.73 -16.87
N TRP A 66 -14.05 -7.62 -18.07
CA TRP A 66 -14.82 -7.38 -19.30
C TRP A 66 -15.80 -8.52 -19.62
N ASP A 67 -15.35 -9.77 -19.53
CA ASP A 67 -16.16 -10.95 -19.78
C ASP A 67 -17.32 -11.03 -18.76
N LYS A 68 -17.02 -10.90 -17.45
CA LYS A 68 -18.05 -10.84 -16.40
C LYS A 68 -19.03 -9.68 -16.59
N PHE A 69 -18.56 -8.52 -17.03
CA PHE A 69 -19.44 -7.37 -17.28
C PHE A 69 -20.41 -7.67 -18.42
N ASN A 70 -19.94 -8.22 -19.54
CA ASN A 70 -20.81 -8.57 -20.67
C ASN A 70 -21.86 -9.61 -20.31
N GLU A 71 -21.53 -10.59 -19.46
CA GLU A 71 -22.49 -11.58 -18.95
C GLU A 71 -23.63 -10.95 -18.13
N THR A 72 -23.38 -9.81 -17.48
CA THR A 72 -24.40 -9.09 -16.70
C THR A 72 -25.32 -8.19 -17.52
N ILE A 73 -25.08 -8.07 -18.83
CA ILE A 73 -25.88 -7.24 -19.73
C ILE A 73 -27.12 -8.03 -20.17
N GLU A 74 -28.27 -7.65 -19.63
CA GLU A 74 -29.57 -8.14 -20.06
C GLU A 74 -30.17 -7.15 -21.07
N ARG A 75 -30.19 -7.55 -22.35
CA ARG A 75 -30.87 -6.79 -23.40
C ARG A 75 -32.34 -7.20 -23.45
N ARG A 76 -33.22 -6.33 -22.96
CA ARG A 76 -34.68 -6.47 -23.05
C ARG A 76 -35.21 -5.44 -24.05
N GLY A 77 -36.40 -5.68 -24.61
CA GLY A 77 -37.01 -4.82 -25.64
C GLY A 77 -37.29 -3.37 -25.20
N ASP A 78 -37.18 -3.08 -23.89
CA ASP A 78 -37.31 -1.77 -23.26
C ASP A 78 -35.96 -1.08 -22.97
N GLY A 79 -34.82 -1.76 -23.15
CA GLY A 79 -33.50 -1.18 -22.96
C GLY A 79 -32.43 -2.16 -22.50
N CYS A 80 -31.20 -1.64 -22.41
CA CYS A 80 -30.04 -2.37 -21.90
C CYS A 80 -29.98 -2.25 -20.38
N HIS A 81 -30.27 -3.33 -19.67
CA HIS A 81 -30.15 -3.40 -18.22
C HIS A 81 -28.83 -4.08 -17.86
N VAL A 82 -28.06 -3.49 -16.95
CA VAL A 82 -26.80 -4.06 -16.48
C VAL A 82 -26.94 -4.36 -14.99
N ARG A 83 -26.79 -5.63 -14.61
CA ARG A 83 -26.78 -6.03 -13.20
C ARG A 83 -25.34 -6.11 -12.71
N LEU A 84 -24.80 -5.00 -12.22
CA LEU A 84 -23.47 -4.99 -11.62
C LEU A 84 -23.39 -6.01 -10.49
N SER A 85 -22.53 -7.01 -10.66
CA SER A 85 -22.26 -8.00 -9.61
C SER A 85 -21.71 -7.30 -8.38
N TRP A 86 -22.39 -7.46 -7.25
CA TRP A 86 -21.86 -7.04 -5.95
C TRP A 86 -20.48 -7.67 -5.77
N LYS A 87 -19.52 -6.89 -5.26
CA LYS A 87 -18.15 -7.35 -5.01
C LYS A 87 -18.23 -8.62 -4.13
N GLU A 88 -17.84 -9.77 -4.68
CA GLU A 88 -17.90 -11.08 -3.99
C GLU A 88 -17.15 -11.03 -2.64
N ASN A 89 -16.09 -10.23 -2.59
CA ASN A 89 -15.35 -9.89 -1.37
C ASN A 89 -15.73 -8.50 -0.86
N GLY A 90 -17.02 -8.28 -0.59
CA GLY A 90 -17.42 -7.17 0.25
C GLY A 90 -16.73 -7.35 1.60
N LEU A 91 -15.64 -6.60 1.84
CA LEU A 91 -15.00 -6.55 3.15
C LEU A 91 -16.12 -6.30 4.16
N LEU A 92 -16.35 -7.28 5.04
CA LEU A 92 -17.37 -7.17 6.07
C LEU A 92 -17.12 -5.85 6.79
N LEU A 93 -18.12 -4.97 6.77
CA LEU A 93 -18.03 -3.71 7.49
C LEU A 93 -17.66 -4.05 8.94
N PRO A 94 -16.67 -3.34 9.51
CA PRO A 94 -16.23 -3.65 10.86
C PRO A 94 -17.40 -3.46 11.83
N ASP A 95 -17.50 -4.34 12.84
CA ASP A 95 -18.61 -4.31 13.79
C ASP A 95 -18.60 -3.00 14.61
N ASN A 96 -19.59 -2.16 14.37
CA ASN A 96 -19.79 -0.90 15.07
C ASN A 96 -19.88 -1.09 16.59
N LYS A 97 -20.47 -2.19 17.06
CA LYS A 97 -20.58 -2.49 18.48
C LYS A 97 -19.19 -2.76 19.08
N ALA A 98 -18.40 -3.62 18.45
CA ALA A 98 -17.02 -3.87 18.87
C ALA A 98 -16.15 -2.60 18.86
N ILE A 99 -16.31 -1.73 17.85
CA ILE A 99 -15.60 -0.45 17.79
C ILE A 99 -16.02 0.47 18.95
N ALA A 100 -17.32 0.61 19.20
CA ALA A 100 -17.84 1.46 20.28
C ALA A 100 -17.37 0.97 21.66
N LEU A 101 -17.38 -0.34 21.89
CA LEU A 101 -16.89 -0.94 23.13
C LEU A 101 -15.39 -0.69 23.33
N ARG A 102 -14.55 -0.88 22.30
CA ARG A 102 -13.12 -0.57 22.39
C ARG A 102 -12.87 0.90 22.69
N ARG A 103 -13.61 1.80 22.04
CA ARG A 103 -13.52 3.24 22.31
C ARG A 103 -13.86 3.54 23.77
N LEU A 104 -14.95 2.97 24.28
CA LEU A 104 -15.38 3.16 25.67
C LEU A 104 -14.29 2.72 26.66
N VAL A 105 -13.77 1.49 26.50
CA VAL A 105 -12.69 0.96 27.36
C VAL A 105 -11.46 1.86 27.32
N ASN A 106 -11.05 2.29 26.13
CA ASN A 106 -9.89 3.20 25.98
C ASN A 106 -10.14 4.56 26.63
N THR A 107 -11.35 5.11 26.51
CA THR A 107 -11.69 6.37 27.18
C THR A 107 -11.71 6.24 28.69
N LEU A 108 -12.27 5.15 29.22
CA LEU A 108 -12.35 4.91 30.66
C LEU A 108 -10.95 4.77 31.26
N THR A 109 -10.11 3.90 30.68
CA THR A 109 -8.73 3.71 31.14
C THR A 109 -7.90 4.99 31.05
N ARG A 110 -8.16 5.86 30.06
CA ARG A 110 -7.54 7.18 29.98
C ARG A 110 -7.97 8.08 31.14
N LEU A 111 -9.27 8.12 31.43
CA LEU A 111 -9.81 8.95 32.52
C LEU A 111 -9.31 8.50 33.88
N GLU A 112 -9.26 7.18 34.13
CA GLU A 112 -8.74 6.61 35.38
C GLU A 112 -7.28 7.00 35.60
N ARG A 113 -6.45 6.92 34.55
CA ARG A 113 -5.05 7.34 34.60
C ARG A 113 -4.89 8.83 34.90
N THR A 114 -5.63 9.68 34.18
CA THR A 114 -5.59 11.13 34.44
C THR A 114 -6.09 11.47 35.84
N ALA A 115 -7.10 10.77 36.34
CA ALA A 115 -7.61 10.97 37.68
C ALA A 115 -6.64 10.47 38.76
N ALA A 116 -5.80 9.48 38.46
CA ALA A 116 -4.73 9.03 39.34
C ALA A 116 -3.56 10.03 39.35
N GLU A 117 -3.18 10.55 38.19
CA GLU A 117 -2.14 11.59 38.03
C GLU A 117 -2.52 12.87 38.78
N LEU A 118 -3.77 13.35 38.64
CA LEU A 118 -4.27 14.52 39.35
C LEU A 118 -4.36 14.31 40.87
N ARG A 119 -4.61 13.08 41.34
CA ARG A 119 -4.61 12.74 42.77
C ARG A 119 -3.21 12.60 43.36
N ALA A 120 -2.22 12.27 42.54
CA ALA A 120 -0.84 12.11 42.95
C ALA A 120 -0.04 13.43 42.87
N ALA A 121 -0.60 14.48 42.28
CA ALA A 121 0.00 15.80 42.28
C ALA A 121 -0.04 16.38 43.71
N PRO A 122 1.09 16.78 44.30
CA PRO A 122 1.09 17.45 45.58
C PRO A 122 0.42 18.83 45.45
N ASP A 123 -0.44 19.17 46.41
CA ASP A 123 -0.99 20.52 46.55
C ASP A 123 0.18 21.51 46.68
N VAL A 124 0.28 22.43 45.71
CA VAL A 124 1.20 23.58 45.75
C VAL A 124 0.61 24.68 46.62
#